data_AF-A0A7S2PY48-F1
#
_entry.id   AF-A0A7S2PY48-F1
#
_cell.length_a   1.000
_cell.length_b   1.000
_cell.length_c   1.000
_cell.angle_alpha   90.00
_cell.angle_beta   90.00
_cell.angle_gamma   90.00
#
_symmetry.space_group_name_H-M   'P 1'
#
loop_
_entity.id
_entity.type
_entity.pdbx_description
1 polymer ?
#
loop_
_entity_poly.entity_id
_entity_poly.type
_entity_poly.pdbx_seq_one_letter_code
_entity_poly.pdbx_strand_id
1 'polypeptide(L)'
;MHEPLSELKVADSTFLAFVCCTGDVDTYLDEIKKQHPKAAHIPYASSSLANGGDRCDDDGEPDVALIGDSLLNELKLYKKQLRRQSTMRISGGHQGKTLLDVEEDERMSCGGTPVANAVIIVRYFGTHLLGVTCGRLQDLYLRAARIALHRQLHGLSKPFVEAYRFDKNVNWKNIYGLGAGDTELIL
;
A
#
# COMPACT_ATOMS: atom_id res chain seq x y z
N MET A 1 6.06 5.82 -18.03
CA MET A 1 5.56 4.49 -17.65
C MET A 1 5.82 4.36 -16.16
N HIS A 2 4.79 4.04 -15.37
CA HIS A 2 4.94 3.92 -13.92
C HIS A 2 5.52 2.56 -13.58
N GLU A 3 6.51 2.54 -12.68
CA GLU A 3 7.09 1.30 -12.19
C GLU A 3 6.44 0.91 -10.85
N PRO A 4 6.11 -0.37 -10.64
CA PRO A 4 5.59 -0.82 -9.37
C PRO A 4 6.68 -0.75 -8.30
N LEU A 5 6.31 -0.35 -7.09
CA LEU A 5 7.22 -0.38 -5.94
C LEU A 5 7.32 -1.78 -5.34
N SER A 6 6.29 -2.61 -5.48
CA SER A 6 6.35 -4.02 -5.13
C SER A 6 5.60 -4.91 -6.11
N GLU A 7 6.11 -6.12 -6.28
CA GLU A 7 5.52 -7.18 -7.07
C GLU A 7 5.41 -8.44 -6.19
N LEU A 8 4.20 -8.93 -6.01
CA LEU A 8 3.92 -10.13 -5.25
C LEU A 8 3.28 -11.17 -6.18
N LYS A 9 3.93 -12.32 -6.33
CA LYS A 9 3.41 -13.46 -7.11
C LYS A 9 2.93 -14.54 -6.17
N VAL A 10 1.67 -14.92 -6.25
CA VAL A 10 1.13 -16.02 -5.47
C VAL A 10 0.37 -16.94 -6.37
N ALA A 11 0.83 -18.20 -6.42
CA ALA A 11 0.35 -19.18 -7.38
C ALA A 11 0.51 -18.65 -8.82
N ASP A 12 -0.59 -18.38 -9.50
CA ASP A 12 -0.67 -17.81 -10.84
C ASP A 12 -1.25 -16.39 -10.86
N SER A 13 -1.48 -15.79 -9.69
CA SER A 13 -1.86 -14.39 -9.57
C SER A 13 -0.63 -13.52 -9.34
N THR A 14 -0.63 -12.32 -9.91
CA THR A 14 0.41 -11.30 -9.71
C THR A 14 -0.22 -10.00 -9.23
N PHE A 15 0.36 -9.42 -8.18
CA PHE A 15 -0.06 -8.16 -7.57
C PHE A 15 1.07 -7.15 -7.74
N LEU A 16 0.81 -6.06 -8.46
CA LEU A 16 1.74 -4.96 -8.65
C LEU A 16 1.24 -3.75 -7.88
N ALA A 17 2.01 -3.26 -6.92
CA ALA A 17 1.62 -2.14 -6.09
C ALA A 17 2.31 -0.85 -6.53
N PHE A 18 1.51 0.20 -6.68
CA PHE A 18 1.91 1.55 -7.04
C PHE A 18 1.52 2.52 -5.93
N VAL A 19 2.33 3.55 -5.74
CA VAL A 19 2.06 4.61 -4.77
C VAL A 19 2.07 5.95 -5.49
N CYS A 20 0.95 6.66 -5.43
CA CYS A 20 0.84 8.01 -5.94
C CYS A 20 1.19 9.00 -4.82
N CYS A 21 2.16 9.87 -5.07
CA CYS A 21 2.53 10.94 -4.14
C CYS A 21 2.08 12.33 -4.63
N THR A 22 1.51 12.42 -5.84
CA THR A 22 1.00 13.67 -6.40
C THR A 22 -0.43 13.93 -5.89
N GLY A 23 -0.90 15.17 -5.98
CA GLY A 23 -2.28 15.51 -5.62
C GLY A 23 -3.31 15.01 -6.64
N ASP A 24 -2.87 14.70 -7.86
CA ASP A 24 -3.72 14.27 -8.96
C ASP A 24 -3.79 12.74 -9.05
N VAL A 25 -4.55 12.15 -8.12
CA VAL A 25 -4.71 10.69 -8.01
C VAL A 25 -5.51 10.14 -9.18
N ASP A 26 -6.54 10.86 -9.65
CA ASP A 26 -7.42 10.38 -10.71
C ASP A 26 -6.65 10.24 -12.04
N THR A 27 -5.82 11.22 -12.42
CA THR A 27 -4.95 11.10 -13.60
C THR A 27 -3.95 9.95 -13.46
N TYR A 28 -3.33 9.81 -12.28
CA TYR A 28 -2.38 8.72 -12.03
C TYR A 28 -3.05 7.34 -12.16
N LEU A 29 -4.27 7.19 -11.62
CA LEU A 29 -5.06 5.97 -11.72
C LEU A 29 -5.41 5.66 -13.18
N ASP A 30 -5.84 6.65 -13.96
CA ASP A 30 -6.16 6.48 -15.38
C ASP A 30 -4.94 6.03 -16.20
N GLU A 31 -3.76 6.58 -15.91
CA GLU A 31 -2.51 6.14 -16.53
C GLU A 31 -2.17 4.69 -16.19
N ILE A 32 -2.35 4.26 -14.94
CA ILE A 32 -2.16 2.87 -14.53
C ILE A 32 -3.16 1.95 -15.25
N LYS A 33 -4.45 2.32 -15.32
CA LYS A 33 -5.47 1.56 -16.03
C LYS A 33 -5.14 1.40 -17.52
N LYS A 34 -4.66 2.47 -18.16
CA LYS A 34 -4.19 2.44 -19.56
C LYS A 34 -2.94 1.58 -19.75
N GLN A 35 -2.02 1.60 -18.78
CA GLN A 35 -0.80 0.80 -18.80
C GLN A 35 -1.07 -0.70 -18.60
N HIS A 36 -2.14 -1.05 -17.87
CA HIS A 36 -2.47 -2.43 -17.48
C HIS A 36 -3.87 -2.87 -17.96
N PRO A 37 -4.19 -2.83 -19.27
CA PRO A 37 -5.53 -3.11 -19.78
C PRO A 37 -5.97 -4.58 -19.65
N LYS A 38 -5.04 -5.48 -19.32
CA LYS A 38 -5.29 -6.91 -19.11
C LYS A 38 -5.34 -7.30 -17.63
N ALA A 39 -5.26 -6.33 -16.72
CA ALA A 39 -5.46 -6.59 -15.32
C ALA A 39 -6.90 -7.07 -15.08
N ALA A 40 -7.06 -8.00 -14.14
CA ALA A 40 -8.38 -8.46 -13.74
C ALA A 40 -9.06 -7.41 -12.85
N HIS A 41 -8.29 -6.86 -11.92
CA HIS A 41 -8.76 -5.86 -10.95
C HIS A 41 -7.64 -4.85 -10.67
N ILE A 42 -8.01 -3.59 -10.47
CA ILE A 42 -7.16 -2.47 -10.11
C ILE A 42 -7.79 -1.72 -8.91
N PRO A 43 -7.95 -2.38 -7.74
CA PRO A 43 -8.43 -1.70 -6.56
C PRO A 43 -7.46 -0.62 -6.11
N TYR A 44 -8.01 0.42 -5.51
CA TYR A 44 -7.23 1.54 -5.00
C TYR A 44 -7.83 2.11 -3.72
N ALA A 45 -6.97 2.81 -2.99
CA ALA A 45 -7.38 3.70 -1.92
C ALA A 45 -6.59 5.00 -2.02
N SER A 46 -7.27 6.12 -1.81
CA SER A 46 -6.67 7.43 -1.74
C SER A 46 -7.16 8.19 -0.52
N SER A 47 -6.25 8.99 0.01
CA SER A 47 -6.51 9.88 1.12
C SER A 47 -5.70 11.12 0.80
N SER A 48 -6.34 12.25 0.64
CA SER A 48 -5.66 13.53 0.43
C SER A 48 -6.16 14.52 1.47
N LEU A 49 -5.25 15.10 2.24
CA LEU A 49 -5.59 16.16 3.18
C LEU A 49 -6.09 17.42 2.45
N ALA A 50 -5.59 17.65 1.24
CA ALA A 50 -5.71 18.93 0.58
C ALA A 50 -7.05 19.16 -0.14
N ASN A 51 -7.71 18.13 -0.69
CA ASN A 51 -8.82 18.38 -1.64
C ASN A 51 -9.88 17.28 -1.84
N GLY A 52 -9.82 16.09 -1.21
CA GLY A 52 -10.59 14.94 -1.75
C GLY A 52 -11.32 14.02 -0.78
N GLY A 53 -11.16 14.20 0.53
CA GLY A 53 -11.59 13.18 1.49
C GLY A 53 -10.89 11.85 1.26
N ASP A 54 -11.41 10.80 1.90
CA ASP A 54 -10.94 9.44 1.68
C ASP A 54 -11.80 8.75 0.62
N ARG A 55 -11.17 8.06 -0.33
CA ARG A 55 -11.83 7.32 -1.41
C ARG A 55 -11.22 5.93 -1.54
N CYS A 56 -12.02 4.94 -1.87
CA CYS A 56 -11.56 3.59 -2.18
C CYS A 56 -12.49 2.90 -3.18
N ASP A 57 -11.95 1.91 -3.89
CA ASP A 57 -12.67 1.10 -4.86
C ASP A 57 -12.06 -0.30 -4.89
N ASP A 58 -12.92 -1.32 -4.90
CA ASP A 58 -12.55 -2.74 -4.99
C ASP A 58 -12.32 -3.20 -6.45
N ASP A 59 -12.76 -2.42 -7.44
CA ASP A 59 -12.71 -2.73 -8.88
C ASP A 59 -13.23 -4.13 -9.22
N GLY A 60 -14.35 -4.52 -8.59
CA GLY A 60 -15.00 -5.82 -8.81
C GLY A 60 -14.34 -7.00 -8.08
N GLU A 61 -13.40 -6.75 -7.15
CA GLU A 61 -13.03 -7.76 -6.15
C GLU A 61 -14.23 -8.13 -5.26
N PRO A 62 -14.26 -9.34 -4.66
CA PRO A 62 -15.38 -9.77 -3.83
C PRO A 62 -15.62 -8.82 -2.63
N ASP A 63 -16.86 -8.33 -2.48
CA ASP A 63 -17.25 -7.41 -1.38
C ASP A 63 -16.88 -7.93 0.01
N VAL A 64 -16.91 -9.25 0.21
CA VAL A 64 -16.55 -9.89 1.48
C VAL A 64 -15.06 -9.73 1.85
N ALA A 65 -14.18 -9.40 0.90
CA ALA A 65 -12.76 -9.20 1.13
C ALA A 65 -12.42 -7.75 1.53
N LEU A 66 -13.32 -6.79 1.26
CA LEU A 66 -13.21 -5.38 1.65
C LEU A 66 -11.84 -4.77 1.31
N ILE A 67 -11.37 -4.94 0.07
CA ILE A 67 -9.99 -4.64 -0.32
C ILE A 67 -9.72 -3.13 -0.26
N GLY A 68 -10.58 -2.30 -0.85
CA GLY A 68 -10.48 -0.86 -0.90
C GLY A 68 -10.44 -0.23 0.50
N ASP A 69 -11.38 -0.62 1.37
CA ASP A 69 -11.41 -0.16 2.76
C ASP A 69 -10.15 -0.58 3.52
N SER A 70 -9.67 -1.79 3.29
CA SER A 70 -8.46 -2.31 3.94
C SER A 70 -7.21 -1.55 3.49
N LEU A 71 -7.09 -1.27 2.19
CA LEU A 71 -6.02 -0.46 1.62
C LEU A 71 -6.06 0.98 2.17
N LEU A 72 -7.25 1.55 2.33
CA LEU A 72 -7.44 2.88 2.89
C LEU A 72 -6.97 2.92 4.36
N ASN A 73 -7.32 1.91 5.15
CA ASN A 73 -6.87 1.81 6.53
C ASN A 73 -5.33 1.72 6.62
N GLU A 74 -4.69 0.90 5.79
CA GLU A 74 -3.23 0.80 5.72
C GLU A 74 -2.58 2.15 5.34
N LEU A 75 -3.13 2.85 4.36
CA LEU A 75 -2.64 4.18 3.96
C LEU A 75 -2.74 5.19 5.12
N LYS A 76 -3.84 5.18 5.88
CA LYS A 76 -4.02 6.04 7.05
C LYS A 76 -3.04 5.68 8.17
N LEU A 77 -2.85 4.40 8.44
CA LEU A 77 -1.88 3.91 9.43
C LEU A 77 -0.47 4.34 9.07
N TYR A 78 -0.08 4.19 7.80
CA TYR A 78 1.19 4.68 7.27
C TYR A 78 1.38 6.18 7.53
N LYS A 79 0.42 7.02 7.15
CA LYS A 79 0.48 8.47 7.40
C LYS A 79 0.57 8.81 8.89
N LYS A 80 -0.15 8.08 9.75
CA LYS A 80 -0.09 8.26 11.21
C LYS A 80 1.29 7.91 11.76
N GLN A 81 1.93 6.86 11.24
CA GLN A 81 3.30 6.49 11.61
C GLN A 81 4.30 7.58 11.20
N LEU A 82 4.19 8.13 10.00
CA LEU A 82 5.02 9.25 9.55
C LEU A 82 4.88 10.48 10.46
N ARG A 83 3.65 10.84 10.84
CA ARG A 83 3.38 11.95 11.77
C ARG A 83 4.10 11.74 13.11
N ARG A 84 4.03 10.53 13.67
CA ARG A 84 4.69 10.18 14.94
C ARG A 84 6.21 10.26 14.86
N GLN A 85 6.81 9.78 13.76
CA GLN A 85 8.26 9.85 13.55
C GLN A 85 8.75 11.30 13.47
N SER A 86 7.97 12.20 12.89
CA SER A 86 8.28 13.63 12.83
C SER A 86 8.22 14.31 14.21
N THR A 87 7.23 14.00 15.05
CA THR A 87 7.10 14.59 16.38
C THR A 87 8.24 14.19 17.33
N MET A 88 8.76 12.95 17.23
CA MET A 88 9.86 12.48 18.09
C MET A 88 11.22 13.14 17.82
N ARG A 89 11.43 13.71 16.63
CA ARG A 89 12.69 14.42 16.31
C ARG A 89 12.78 15.80 16.97
N ILE A 90 11.66 16.33 17.48
CA ILE A 90 11.56 17.70 17.99
C ILE A 90 11.80 17.80 19.51
N SER A 91 11.71 16.68 20.25
CA SER A 91 11.84 16.66 21.72
C SER A 91 13.28 16.83 22.28
N GLY A 92 14.24 17.26 21.46
CA GLY A 92 15.63 17.54 21.87
C GLY A 92 15.97 19.02 22.15
N GLY A 93 15.01 19.93 22.11
CA GLY A 93 15.25 21.37 22.30
C GLY A 93 14.32 21.99 23.33
N HIS A 94 14.88 22.54 24.41
CA HIS A 94 14.18 23.44 25.34
C HIS A 94 13.59 24.64 24.59
N GLN A 95 12.27 24.84 24.64
CA GLN A 95 11.59 26.03 25.20
C GLN A 95 10.08 25.92 24.95
N GLY A 96 9.30 26.15 26.01
CA GLY A 96 7.84 26.00 25.99
C GLY A 96 7.12 26.96 25.06
N LYS A 97 6.10 26.44 24.37
CA LYS A 97 4.95 27.19 23.87
C LYS A 97 3.68 26.35 24.03
N THR A 98 2.64 27.04 24.43
CA THR A 98 1.33 26.56 24.89
C THR A 98 0.55 25.85 23.79
N LEU A 99 -0.25 24.85 24.20
CA LEU A 99 -1.37 24.30 23.44
C LEU A 99 -2.34 25.44 23.08
N LEU A 100 -2.49 25.75 21.80
CA LEU A 100 -3.70 26.20 21.10
C LEU A 100 -3.29 26.66 19.68
N ASP A 101 -4.04 26.18 18.70
CA ASP A 101 -4.12 26.61 17.29
C ASP A 101 -2.82 26.60 16.48
N VAL A 102 -2.56 25.45 15.83
CA VAL A 102 -1.78 25.41 14.59
C VAL A 102 -2.72 24.91 13.50
N GLU A 103 -3.21 25.85 12.69
CA GLU A 103 -3.87 25.56 11.43
C GLU A 103 -2.97 24.63 10.60
N GLU A 104 -3.49 23.45 10.28
CA GLU A 104 -2.82 22.39 9.53
C GLU A 104 -2.68 22.78 8.06
N ASP A 105 -1.79 23.71 7.74
CA ASP A 105 -1.34 23.88 6.36
C ASP A 105 0.15 24.25 6.35
N GLU A 106 0.95 23.33 5.82
CA GLU A 106 2.11 23.54 4.96
C GLU A 106 3.01 22.32 5.01
N ARG A 107 2.99 21.53 3.92
CA ARG A 107 4.02 20.57 3.49
C ARG A 107 4.62 19.75 4.62
N MET A 108 3.92 18.69 5.05
CA MET A 108 4.52 17.58 5.82
C MET A 108 5.56 16.82 4.97
N SER A 109 6.69 17.45 4.68
CA SER A 109 7.88 16.81 4.17
C SER A 109 8.65 16.27 5.38
N CYS A 110 8.44 15.01 5.70
CA CYS A 110 9.23 14.30 6.69
C CYS A 110 10.64 14.07 6.08
N GLY A 111 11.46 15.11 5.94
CA GLY A 111 12.81 15.01 5.41
C GLY A 111 12.93 14.72 3.91
N GLY A 112 12.17 15.41 3.06
CA GLY A 112 12.31 15.36 1.59
C GLY A 112 11.50 14.26 0.89
N THR A 113 11.05 13.22 1.60
CA THR A 113 10.23 12.17 1.02
C THR A 113 8.78 12.64 0.88
N PRO A 114 8.17 12.60 -0.32
CA PRO A 114 6.79 13.03 -0.53
C PRO A 114 5.83 12.05 0.17
N VAL A 115 4.70 12.53 0.68
CA VAL A 115 3.72 11.67 1.37
C VAL A 115 2.88 10.92 0.34
N ALA A 116 2.64 9.63 0.57
CA ALA A 116 1.72 8.83 -0.23
C ALA A 116 0.28 9.38 -0.12
N ASN A 117 -0.33 9.72 -1.26
CA ASN A 117 -1.72 10.15 -1.38
C ASN A 117 -2.64 9.03 -1.84
N ALA A 118 -2.12 8.05 -2.59
CA ALA A 118 -2.89 6.86 -2.95
C ALA A 118 -2.01 5.61 -3.04
N VAL A 119 -2.64 4.46 -2.81
CA VAL A 119 -2.11 3.13 -3.09
C VAL A 119 -3.02 2.46 -4.11
N ILE A 120 -2.42 1.93 -5.16
CA ILE A 120 -3.13 1.29 -6.27
C ILE A 120 -2.51 -0.08 -6.47
N ILE A 121 -3.32 -1.13 -6.52
CA ILE A 121 -2.84 -2.49 -6.70
C ILE A 121 -3.39 -3.03 -8.01
N VAL A 122 -2.53 -3.34 -8.96
CA VAL A 122 -2.91 -4.03 -10.21
C VAL A 122 -2.80 -5.52 -9.98
N ARG A 123 -3.92 -6.24 -10.06
CA ARG A 123 -3.97 -7.70 -9.98
C ARG A 123 -4.15 -8.30 -11.37
N TYR A 124 -3.21 -9.14 -11.74
CA TYR A 124 -3.39 -10.13 -12.80
C TYR A 124 -3.88 -11.43 -12.16
N PHE A 125 -5.09 -11.84 -12.53
CA PHE A 125 -5.68 -13.10 -12.09
C PHE A 125 -5.28 -14.23 -13.04
N GLY A 126 -4.92 -15.37 -12.45
CA GLY A 126 -4.71 -16.62 -13.18
C GLY A 126 -5.96 -17.50 -13.16
N THR A 127 -5.79 -18.75 -12.77
CA THR A 127 -6.83 -19.78 -12.64
C THR A 127 -7.13 -20.14 -11.19
N HIS A 128 -6.20 -19.93 -10.26
CA HIS A 128 -6.36 -20.34 -8.87
C HIS A 128 -6.98 -19.22 -8.03
N LEU A 129 -8.09 -19.52 -7.37
CA LEU A 129 -8.69 -18.63 -6.37
C LEU A 129 -7.82 -18.61 -5.11
N LEU A 130 -7.52 -17.39 -4.67
CA LEU A 130 -6.79 -17.13 -3.43
C LEU A 130 -7.85 -16.92 -2.34
N GLY A 131 -7.86 -17.80 -1.34
CA GLY A 131 -8.97 -17.97 -0.40
C GLY A 131 -9.62 -16.68 0.11
N VAL A 132 -10.73 -16.30 -0.54
CA VAL A 132 -11.48 -15.06 -0.31
C VAL A 132 -12.15 -15.08 1.06
N THR A 133 -12.78 -16.21 1.40
CA THR A 133 -13.54 -16.38 2.65
C THR A 133 -12.66 -16.56 3.89
N CYS A 134 -11.37 -16.84 3.72
CA CYS A 134 -10.42 -17.03 4.81
C CYS A 134 -9.42 -15.86 4.95
N GLY A 135 -9.70 -14.71 4.34
CA GLY A 135 -8.90 -13.48 4.48
C GLY A 135 -7.59 -13.47 3.68
N ARG A 136 -7.17 -14.58 3.07
CA ARG A 136 -5.88 -14.68 2.38
C ARG A 136 -5.76 -13.71 1.21
N LEU A 137 -6.84 -13.51 0.45
CA LEU A 137 -6.83 -12.54 -0.64
C LEU A 137 -6.51 -11.13 -0.12
N GLN A 138 -7.23 -10.71 0.92
CA GLN A 138 -7.05 -9.43 1.58
C GLN A 138 -5.62 -9.26 2.10
N ASP A 139 -5.07 -10.27 2.78
CA ASP A 139 -3.70 -10.24 3.28
C ASP A 139 -2.65 -10.02 2.18
N LEU A 140 -2.86 -10.59 0.99
CA LEU A 140 -1.95 -10.39 -0.15
C LEU A 140 -1.98 -8.96 -0.67
N TYR A 141 -3.17 -8.37 -0.76
CA TYR A 141 -3.33 -6.96 -1.09
C TYR A 141 -2.63 -6.06 -0.08
N LEU A 142 -2.88 -6.29 1.21
CA LEU A 142 -2.27 -5.49 2.28
C LEU A 142 -0.77 -5.66 2.34
N ARG A 143 -0.25 -6.88 2.11
CA ARG A 143 1.19 -7.13 2.05
C ARG A 143 1.85 -6.39 0.90
N ALA A 144 1.29 -6.44 -0.30
CA ALA A 144 1.81 -5.69 -1.44
C ALA A 144 1.79 -4.17 -1.14
N ALA A 145 0.69 -3.65 -0.60
CA ALA A 145 0.56 -2.26 -0.20
C ALA A 145 1.62 -1.85 0.85
N ARG A 146 1.79 -2.64 1.91
CA ARG A 146 2.77 -2.37 2.98
C ARG A 146 4.20 -2.33 2.46
N ILE A 147 4.57 -3.28 1.60
CA ILE A 147 5.91 -3.30 0.98
C ILE A 147 6.11 -2.05 0.12
N ALA A 148 5.12 -1.68 -0.69
CA ALA A 148 5.21 -0.48 -1.55
C ALA A 148 5.33 0.81 -0.74
N LEU A 149 4.49 1.00 0.29
CA LEU A 149 4.53 2.15 1.19
C LEU A 149 5.85 2.24 1.96
N HIS A 150 6.35 1.11 2.46
CA HIS A 150 7.65 1.06 3.13
C HIS A 150 8.78 1.47 2.18
N ARG A 151 8.79 0.95 0.95
CA ARG A 151 9.83 1.31 -0.05
C ARG A 151 9.75 2.77 -0.46
N GLN A 152 8.54 3.30 -0.55
CA GLN A 152 8.29 4.72 -0.80
C GLN A 152 8.94 5.59 0.29
N LEU A 153 8.78 5.22 1.57
CA LEU A 153 9.41 5.92 2.70
C LEU A 153 10.95 5.88 2.62
N HIS A 154 11.52 4.73 2.26
CA HIS A 154 12.97 4.52 2.21
C HIS A 154 13.63 4.94 0.89
N GLY A 155 12.89 5.58 -0.03
CA GLY A 155 13.44 6.11 -1.29
C GLY A 155 13.95 5.03 -2.26
N LEU A 156 13.44 3.80 -2.15
CA LEU A 156 13.87 2.69 -3.00
C LEU A 156 13.07 2.68 -4.30
N SER A 157 13.75 2.90 -5.43
CA SER A 157 13.11 2.97 -6.75
C SER A 157 12.85 1.63 -7.42
N LYS A 158 13.63 0.59 -7.11
CA LYS A 158 13.44 -0.73 -7.73
C LYS A 158 12.20 -1.45 -7.17
N PRO A 159 11.49 -2.30 -7.93
CA PRO A 159 10.46 -3.15 -7.34
C PRO A 159 11.06 -4.18 -6.39
N PHE A 160 10.42 -4.42 -5.25
CA PHE A 160 10.68 -5.62 -4.46
C PHE A 160 9.80 -6.77 -4.98
N VAL A 161 10.42 -7.87 -5.38
CA VAL A 161 9.72 -9.03 -5.94
C VAL A 161 9.69 -10.15 -4.92
N GLU A 162 8.50 -10.60 -4.55
CA GLU A 162 8.29 -11.77 -3.69
C GLU A 162 7.39 -12.79 -4.38
N ALA A 163 7.72 -14.08 -4.29
CA ALA A 163 6.99 -15.15 -4.98
C ALA A 163 6.67 -16.33 -4.05
N TYR A 164 5.42 -16.81 -4.12
CA TYR A 164 4.85 -17.92 -3.36
C TYR A 164 4.26 -18.96 -4.32
N ARG A 165 4.55 -20.24 -4.09
CA ARG A 165 4.02 -21.36 -4.89
C ARG A 165 3.48 -22.48 -4.00
N PHE A 166 2.64 -23.33 -4.58
CA PHE A 166 2.02 -24.47 -3.88
C PHE A 166 2.93 -25.70 -3.74
N ASP A 167 4.11 -25.69 -4.35
CA ASP A 167 4.96 -26.88 -4.43
C ASP A 167 5.66 -27.18 -3.10
N LYS A 168 5.50 -28.41 -2.60
CA LYS A 168 6.11 -28.90 -1.35
C LYS A 168 7.60 -29.27 -1.53
N ASN A 169 8.08 -29.39 -2.77
CA ASN A 169 9.39 -29.97 -3.07
C ASN A 169 10.50 -28.92 -3.29
N VAL A 170 10.20 -27.63 -3.14
CA VAL A 170 11.18 -26.56 -3.29
C VAL A 170 11.18 -25.69 -2.02
N ASN A 171 12.38 -25.32 -1.56
CA ASN A 171 12.64 -24.49 -0.39
C ASN A 171 12.12 -23.05 -0.57
N TRP A 172 10.79 -22.90 -0.59
CA TRP A 172 10.08 -21.64 -0.79
C TRP A 172 9.11 -21.40 0.37
N LYS A 173 8.79 -20.11 0.62
CA LYS A 173 7.82 -19.73 1.65
C LYS A 173 6.47 -20.35 1.31
N ASN A 174 5.95 -21.17 2.20
CA ASN A 174 4.71 -21.89 2.01
C ASN A 174 3.52 -20.91 2.02
N ILE A 175 2.60 -21.02 1.05
CA ILE A 175 1.38 -20.21 0.98
C ILE A 175 0.56 -20.32 2.28
N TYR A 176 0.63 -21.46 2.97
CA TYR A 176 -0.06 -21.69 4.24
C TYR A 176 0.60 -20.99 5.44
N GLY A 177 1.83 -20.47 5.30
CA GLY A 177 2.50 -19.65 6.31
C GLY A 177 2.05 -18.18 6.30
N LEU A 178 1.42 -17.72 5.22
CA LEU A 178 0.88 -16.34 5.11
C LEU A 178 -0.25 -16.04 6.10
N GLY A 179 -0.82 -17.04 6.81
CA GLY A 179 -2.12 -16.93 7.48
C GLY A 179 -2.16 -16.97 9.01
N ALA A 180 -1.03 -16.97 9.73
CA ALA A 180 -1.07 -16.88 11.20
C ALA A 180 0.26 -16.37 11.77
N GLY A 181 0.44 -15.05 11.84
CA GLY A 181 1.51 -14.46 12.65
C GLY A 181 2.78 -14.01 11.94
N ASP A 182 2.90 -14.17 10.61
CA ASP A 182 4.01 -13.57 9.82
C ASP A 182 3.84 -12.03 9.63
N THR A 183 3.17 -11.37 10.59
CA THR A 183 3.08 -9.91 10.76
C THR A 183 4.31 -9.32 11.43
N GLU A 184 5.34 -10.11 11.70
CA GLU A 184 6.66 -9.55 11.98
C GLU A 184 7.31 -9.24 10.63
N LEU A 185 7.15 -7.99 10.18
CA LEU A 185 8.22 -7.33 9.45
C LEU A 185 9.46 -7.43 10.35
N ILE A 186 10.23 -8.51 10.22
CA ILE A 186 11.63 -8.51 10.59
C ILE A 186 12.29 -7.58 9.57
N LEU A 187 12.44 -6.34 10.00
CA LEU A 187 13.42 -5.37 9.52
C LEU A 187 14.34 -5.06 10.70
#